data_AF-A0A4R4BJC2-F1
#
_entry.id   AF-A0A4R4BJC2-F1
#
_cell.length_a   1.000
_cell.length_b   1.000
_cell.length_c   1.000
_cell.angle_alpha   90.00
_cell.angle_beta   90.00
_cell.angle_gamma   90.00
#
_symmetry.space_group_name_H-M   'P 1'
#
loop_
_entity.id
_entity.type
_entity.pdbx_description
1 polymer ?
#
loop_
_entity_poly.entity_id
_entity_poly.type
_entity_poly.pdbx_seq_one_letter_code
_entity_poly.pdbx_strand_id
1 'polypeptide(L)' 'MKDIHIQQIEDLMKYEHDYLVQESKEEGFNFLIKLISEYENKINIFNKTGECLYGIFQRES' A
#
# COMPACT_ATOMS: atom_id res chain seq x y z
N MET A 1 7.90 -19.50 11.87
CA MET A 1 7.40 -18.12 11.71
C MET A 1 7.33 -17.84 10.23
N LYS A 2 6.28 -17.16 9.74
CA LYS A 2 6.29 -16.71 8.35
C LYS A 2 7.41 -15.68 8.19
N ASP A 3 8.20 -15.79 7.13
CA ASP A 3 9.23 -14.80 6.83
C ASP A 3 8.55 -13.52 6.34
N ILE A 4 8.55 -12.52 7.22
CA ILE A 4 8.00 -11.19 6.96
C ILE A 4 9.15 -10.26 6.56
N HIS A 5 8.97 -9.55 5.46
CA HIS A 5 9.92 -8.56 4.96
C HIS A 5 9.22 -7.21 4.79
N ILE A 6 9.88 -6.14 5.24
CA ILE A 6 9.42 -4.76 5.04
C ILE A 6 10.22 -4.18 3.87
N GLN A 7 9.52 -3.66 2.87
CA GLN A 7 10.13 -3.08 1.68
C GLN A 7 9.51 -1.73 1.35
N GLN A 8 10.32 -0.77 0.91
CA GLN A 8 9.81 0.49 0.38
C GLN A 8 9.08 0.25 -0.94
N ILE A 9 7.91 0.87 -1.09
CA ILE A 9 7.09 0.86 -2.30
C ILE A 9 7.49 2.09 -3.12
N GLU A 10 8.24 1.86 -4.20
CA GLU A 10 8.57 2.93 -5.17
C GLU A 10 7.41 3.24 -6.12
N ASP A 11 6.58 2.24 -6.40
CA ASP A 11 5.39 2.40 -7.24
C ASP A 11 4.27 1.52 -6.72
N LEU A 12 3.25 2.16 -6.13
CA LEU A 12 2.10 1.46 -5.55
C LEU A 12 1.32 0.64 -6.58
N MET A 13 1.28 1.09 -7.83
CA MET A 13 0.48 0.44 -8.88
C MET A 13 1.09 -0.88 -9.38
N LYS A 14 2.34 -1.19 -9.00
CA LYS A 14 2.99 -2.47 -9.33
C LYS A 14 2.56 -3.62 -8.41
N TYR A 15 1.88 -3.32 -7.31
CA TYR A 15 1.48 -4.31 -6.32
C TYR A 15 -0.02 -4.57 -6.41
N GLU A 16 -0.40 -5.84 -6.29
CA GLU A 16 -1.81 -6.22 -6.12
C GLU A 16 -2.27 -5.80 -4.73
N HIS A 17 -3.26 -4.90 -4.67
CA HIS A 17 -3.77 -4.33 -3.43
C HIS A 17 -5.29 -4.41 -3.32
N ASP A 18 -5.96 -5.00 -4.31
CA ASP A 18 -7.43 -5.12 -4.33
C ASP A 18 -7.95 -5.90 -3.12
N TYR A 19 -7.25 -6.96 -2.71
CA TYR A 19 -7.59 -7.74 -1.53
C TYR A 19 -7.54 -6.88 -0.24
N LEU A 20 -6.51 -6.04 -0.09
CA LEU A 20 -6.39 -5.11 1.04
C LEU A 20 -7.51 -4.07 1.04
N VAL A 21 -7.89 -3.57 -0.15
CA VAL A 21 -8.99 -2.61 -0.29
C VAL A 21 -10.32 -3.25 0.11
N GLN A 22 -10.53 -4.49 -0.29
CA GLN A 22 -11.74 -5.24 0.07
C GLN A 22 -11.80 -5.49 1.57
N GLU A 23 -10.76 -6.04 2.17
CA GLU A 23 -10.67 -6.27 3.63
C GLU A 23 -10.88 -4.96 4.40
N SER A 24 -10.20 -3.89 4.00
CA SER A 24 -10.33 -2.57 4.62
C SER A 24 -11.78 -2.06 4.58
N LYS A 25 -12.50 -2.26 3.47
CA LYS A 25 -13.94 -1.90 3.37
C LYS A 25 -14.81 -2.73 4.30
N GLU A 26 -14.58 -4.04 4.36
CA GLU A 26 -15.32 -4.96 5.22
C GLU A 26 -15.13 -4.62 6.70
N GLU A 27 -13.92 -4.19 7.08
CA GLU A 27 -13.60 -3.72 8.44
C GLU A 27 -14.02 -2.26 8.71
N GLY A 28 -14.56 -1.54 7.71
CA GLY A 28 -15.02 -0.16 7.83
C GLY A 28 -13.92 0.90 7.76
N PHE A 29 -12.70 0.51 7.39
CA PHE A 29 -11.56 1.39 7.19
C PHE A 29 -11.49 1.83 5.71
N ASN A 30 -11.57 3.14 5.45
CA ASN A 30 -11.52 3.67 4.07
C ASN A 30 -10.17 4.33 3.71
N PHE A 31 -9.15 4.21 4.58
CA PHE A 31 -7.87 4.90 4.37
C PHE A 31 -7.10 4.35 3.16
N LEU A 32 -7.16 3.03 2.90
CA LEU A 32 -6.53 2.40 1.74
C LEU A 32 -7.12 2.90 0.42
N ILE A 33 -8.44 3.01 0.35
CA ILE A 33 -9.14 3.56 -0.83
C ILE A 33 -8.67 4.99 -1.10
N LYS A 34 -8.62 5.82 -0.05
CA LYS A 34 -8.16 7.21 -0.17
C LYS A 34 -6.71 7.27 -0.64
N LEU A 35 -5.83 6.45 -0.06
CA LEU A 35 -4.42 6.39 -0.42
C LEU A 35 -4.24 6.04 -1.90
N ILE A 36 -4.91 5.00 -2.39
CA ILE A 36 -4.83 4.57 -3.80
C ILE A 36 -5.39 5.67 -4.70
N SER A 37 -6.55 6.23 -4.36
CA SER A 37 -7.16 7.31 -5.13
C SER A 37 -6.25 8.55 -5.21
N GLU A 38 -5.62 8.95 -4.10
CA GLU A 38 -4.67 10.06 -4.10
C GLU A 38 -3.41 9.76 -4.92
N TYR A 39 -2.92 8.52 -4.87
CA TYR A 39 -1.75 8.08 -5.63
C TYR A 39 -2.03 8.06 -7.14
N GLU A 40 -3.15 7.46 -7.56
CA GLU A 40 -3.61 7.42 -8.96
C GLU A 40 -3.81 8.82 -9.54
N ASN A 41 -4.41 9.73 -8.77
CA ASN A 41 -4.62 11.12 -9.17
C ASN A 41 -3.36 12.00 -9.02
N LYS A 42 -2.22 11.41 -8.63
CA LYS A 42 -0.93 12.10 -8.40
C LYS A 42 -1.02 13.24 -7.37
N ILE A 43 -2.01 13.18 -6.48
CA ILE A 43 -2.21 14.13 -5.38
C ILE A 43 -1.15 13.86 -4.30
N ASN A 44 -0.92 12.59 -3.99
CA ASN A 44 0.10 12.15 -3.05
C ASN A 44 0.79 10.89 -3.56
N ILE A 45 2.03 11.07 -4.04
CA ILE A 45 2.87 9.98 -4.55
C ILE A 45 4.16 9.81 -3.73
N PHE A 46 4.19 10.36 -2.50
CA PHE A 46 5.31 10.25 -1.58
C PHE A 46 6.68 10.64 -2.21
N ASN A 47 6.69 11.70 -3.03
CA ASN A 47 7.86 12.10 -3.82
C ASN A 47 8.65 13.27 -3.22
N LYS A 48 8.26 13.78 -2.05
CA LYS A 48 9.02 14.84 -1.36
C LYS A 48 10.04 14.26 -0.42
N THR A 49 11.07 15.05 -0.10
CA THR A 49 12.09 14.67 0.88
C THR A 49 11.47 14.28 2.22
N GLY A 50 11.75 13.06 2.67
CA GLY A 50 11.23 12.51 3.92
C GLY A 50 9.90 11.77 3.79
N GLU A 51 9.23 11.84 2.64
CA GLU A 51 8.08 11.00 2.35
C GLU A 51 8.54 9.59 1.94
N CYS A 52 7.82 8.57 2.41
CA CYS A 52 8.07 7.19 2.05
C CYS A 52 6.80 6.36 2.24
N LEU A 53 6.63 5.34 1.40
CA LEU A 53 5.58 4.34 1.51
C LEU A 53 6.24 2.98 1.68
N TYR A 54 5.79 2.19 2.65
CA TYR A 54 6.33 0.85 2.92
C TYR A 54 5.21 -0.18 2.89
N GLY A 55 5.54 -1.36 2.36
CA GLY A 55 4.69 -2.54 2.39
C GLY A 55 5.29 -3.62 3.28
N ILE A 56 4.41 -4.45 3.85
CA ILE A 56 4.79 -5.66 4.60
C ILE A 56 4.47 -6.85 3.71
N PHE A 57 5.48 -7.64 3.37
CA PHE A 57 5.39 -8.78 2.48
C PHE A 57 5.68 -10.06 3.24
N GLN A 58 4.91 -11.11 2.96
CA GLN A 58 5.21 -12.46 3.42
C GLN A 58 5.84 -13.22 2.26
N ARG A 59 6.98 -13.87 2.47
CA ARG A 59 7.49 -14.84 1.48
C ARG A 59 6.61 -16.08 1.54
N GLU A 60 5.97 -16.42 0.42
CA GLU A 60 5.46 -17.78 0.24
C GLU A 60 6.67 -18.72 0.16
N SER A 61 6.65 -19.76 1.01
CA SER A 61 7.69 -20.79 1.09
C SER A 61 7.40 -21.92 0.12
#